data_AF-A0A8H5ND73-F1
#
_entry.id   AF-A0A8H5ND73-F1
#
_cell.length_a   1.000
_cell.length_b   1.000
_cell.length_c   1.000
_cell.angle_alpha   90.00
_cell.angle_beta   90.00
_cell.angle_gamma   90.00
#
_symmetry.space_group_name_H-M   'P 1'
#
loop_
_entity.id
_entity.type
_entity.pdbx_description
1 polymer ?
#
loop_
_entity_poly.entity_id
_entity_poly.type
_entity_poly.pdbx_seq_one_letter_code
_entity_poly.pdbx_strand_id
1 'polypeptide(L)'
;MHQNNLIQVFKKVADLVDLFADFRKAEADCDAIHAKWYLAAAVALAASSAGDRVPDLYHLAVADLPLDQEKIVQRRMKEALLKTRFIMGIPKALQSLLPLYRCMNKDKIDAYGPRTESLGSAEATKAREERAQHHFDMLWTPDAAHEHKKFLRDNHPDACRPSVHEWSYEYWFSEDAILSLRETQICTTAAIMCVNSPTQALWHTRGIVRVGGTIEEARLTQEMVLRIAIRFGARTGDIVAVEDIDFDDKPSI
;
A
#
# COMPACT_ATOMS: atom_id res chain seq x y z
N MET A 1 -8.44 -21.97 32.76
CA MET A 1 -7.56 -21.45 31.69
C MET A 1 -8.32 -20.91 30.46
N HIS A 2 -9.50 -21.41 30.09
CA HIS A 2 -10.25 -20.89 28.91
C HIS A 2 -10.87 -19.48 29.08
N GLN A 3 -11.36 -19.10 30.26
CA GLN A 3 -11.99 -17.78 30.47
C GLN A 3 -11.00 -16.59 30.35
N ASN A 4 -9.78 -16.71 30.89
CA ASN A 4 -8.77 -15.64 30.78
C ASN A 4 -8.32 -15.41 29.33
N ASN A 5 -8.34 -16.45 28.50
CA ASN A 5 -7.94 -16.34 27.10
C ASN A 5 -9.03 -15.64 26.28
N LEU A 6 -10.30 -15.94 26.55
CA LEU A 6 -11.44 -15.24 25.92
C LEU A 6 -11.45 -13.75 26.27
N ILE A 7 -11.27 -13.38 27.55
CA ILE A 7 -11.23 -11.97 27.98
C ILE A 7 -10.07 -11.22 27.31
N GLN A 8 -8.89 -11.84 27.17
CA GLN A 8 -7.76 -11.23 26.46
C GLN A 8 -8.02 -11.10 24.95
N VAL A 9 -8.66 -12.08 24.32
CA VAL A 9 -9.06 -12.01 22.91
C VAL A 9 -10.08 -10.89 22.69
N PHE A 10 -11.12 -10.80 23.53
CA PHE A 10 -12.12 -9.73 23.45
C PHE A 10 -11.50 -8.34 23.66
N LYS A 11 -10.59 -8.20 24.64
CA LYS A 11 -9.85 -6.94 24.86
C LYS A 11 -8.99 -6.56 23.66
N LYS A 12 -8.31 -7.53 23.03
CA LYS A 12 -7.52 -7.32 21.81
C LYS A 12 -8.36 -6.99 20.57
N VAL A 13 -9.61 -7.48 20.50
CA VAL A 13 -10.52 -7.18 19.38
C VAL A 13 -11.11 -5.78 19.53
N ALA A 14 -11.59 -5.41 20.73
CA ALA A 14 -12.10 -4.07 21.02
C ALA A 14 -11.04 -2.99 20.71
N ASP A 15 -9.81 -3.21 21.18
CA ASP A 15 -8.65 -2.35 20.93
C ASP A 15 -8.30 -2.18 19.44
N LEU A 16 -8.59 -3.18 18.59
CA LEU A 16 -8.35 -3.05 17.14
C LEU A 16 -9.43 -2.23 16.44
N VAL A 17 -10.69 -2.38 16.86
CA VAL A 17 -11.80 -1.58 16.33
C VAL A 17 -11.61 -0.11 16.69
N ASP A 18 -11.20 0.17 17.93
CA ASP A 18 -10.87 1.52 18.39
C ASP A 18 -9.71 2.12 17.57
N LEU A 19 -8.67 1.31 17.31
CA LEU A 19 -7.55 1.72 16.45
C LEU A 19 -8.02 2.12 15.04
N PHE A 20 -8.89 1.33 14.41
CA PHE A 20 -9.40 1.67 13.07
C PHE A 20 -10.37 2.86 13.09
N ALA A 21 -11.14 3.02 14.17
CA ALA A 21 -12.00 4.18 14.35
C ALA A 21 -11.18 5.49 14.46
N ASP A 22 -10.06 5.46 15.16
CA ASP A 22 -9.11 6.57 15.22
C ASP A 22 -8.58 6.94 13.82
N PHE A 23 -8.21 5.94 13.02
CA PHE A 23 -7.71 6.15 11.66
C PHE A 23 -8.79 6.74 10.75
N ARG A 24 -10.02 6.24 10.84
CA ARG A 24 -11.18 6.80 10.13
C ARG A 24 -11.42 8.25 10.55
N LYS A 25 -11.26 8.59 11.83
CA LYS A 25 -11.44 9.94 12.36
C LYS A 25 -10.35 10.91 11.85
N ALA A 26 -9.12 10.43 11.68
CA ALA A 26 -8.03 11.24 11.14
C ALA A 26 -8.29 11.73 9.70
N GLU A 27 -9.16 11.05 8.95
CA GLU A 27 -9.63 11.46 7.63
C GLU A 27 -11.16 11.67 7.59
N ALA A 28 -11.78 12.12 8.68
CA ALA A 28 -13.24 12.24 8.80
C ALA A 28 -13.89 13.15 7.74
N ASP A 29 -13.15 14.15 7.26
CA ASP A 29 -13.62 15.09 6.23
C ASP A 29 -13.50 14.52 4.80
N CYS A 30 -12.95 13.31 4.64
CA CYS A 30 -12.78 12.66 3.35
C CYS A 30 -13.92 11.67 3.07
N ASP A 31 -14.45 11.70 1.86
CA ASP A 31 -15.38 10.66 1.40
C ASP A 31 -14.68 9.29 1.46
N ALA A 32 -15.38 8.26 1.96
CA ALA A 32 -14.86 6.90 2.06
C ALA A 32 -14.34 6.36 0.72
N ILE A 33 -14.90 6.79 -0.42
CA ILE A 33 -14.41 6.37 -1.74
C ILE A 33 -13.04 6.97 -2.12
N HIS A 34 -12.60 8.02 -1.42
CA HIS A 34 -11.34 8.73 -1.62
C HIS A 34 -10.38 8.65 -0.42
N ALA A 35 -10.87 8.17 0.72
CA ALA A 35 -10.08 8.01 1.92
C ALA A 35 -8.93 7.01 1.71
N LYS A 36 -7.81 7.24 2.41
CA LYS A 36 -6.54 6.52 2.28
C LYS A 36 -6.21 5.74 3.55
N TRP A 37 -6.81 6.08 4.70
CA TRP A 37 -6.57 5.42 5.98
C TRP A 37 -6.72 3.89 5.90
N TYR A 38 -7.76 3.39 5.22
CA TYR A 38 -7.98 1.95 5.09
C TYR A 38 -7.03 1.29 4.08
N LEU A 39 -6.42 2.05 3.17
CA LEU A 39 -5.42 1.51 2.24
C LEU A 39 -4.11 1.24 2.99
N ALA A 40 -3.60 2.26 3.69
CA ALA A 40 -2.40 2.14 4.52
C ALA A 40 -2.59 1.06 5.60
N ALA A 41 -3.74 1.06 6.28
CA ALA A 41 -4.04 0.07 7.30
C ALA A 41 -4.14 -1.36 6.74
N ALA A 42 -4.81 -1.59 5.60
CA ALA A 42 -4.92 -2.92 5.00
C ALA A 42 -3.55 -3.48 4.64
N VAL A 43 -2.69 -2.64 4.05
CA VAL A 43 -1.34 -3.04 3.67
C VAL A 43 -0.47 -3.30 4.91
N ALA A 44 -0.54 -2.44 5.93
CA ALA A 44 0.21 -2.63 7.17
C ALA A 44 -0.20 -3.92 7.90
N LEU A 45 -1.50 -4.23 7.95
CA LEU A 45 -2.00 -5.51 8.49
C LEU A 45 -1.43 -6.69 7.70
N ALA A 46 -1.50 -6.64 6.38
CA ALA A 46 -0.98 -7.69 5.51
C ALA A 46 0.53 -7.90 5.71
N ALA A 47 1.31 -6.83 5.64
CA ALA A 47 2.76 -6.86 5.78
C ALA A 47 3.20 -7.28 7.20
N SER A 48 2.38 -7.01 8.22
CA SER A 48 2.59 -7.43 9.60
C SER A 48 2.09 -8.85 9.91
N SER A 49 1.74 -9.65 8.90
CA SER A 49 1.20 -11.01 9.07
C SER A 49 -0.13 -11.06 9.87
N ALA A 50 -0.92 -9.99 9.82
CA ALA A 50 -2.23 -9.84 10.43
C ALA A 50 -3.35 -9.71 9.36
N GLY A 51 -3.15 -10.34 8.20
CA GLY A 51 -4.06 -10.26 7.06
C GLY A 51 -5.47 -10.80 7.31
N ASP A 52 -5.61 -11.69 8.28
CA ASP A 52 -6.89 -12.23 8.75
C ASP A 52 -7.80 -11.16 9.38
N ARG A 53 -7.25 -9.99 9.74
CA ARG A 53 -8.01 -8.85 10.29
C ARG A 53 -8.48 -7.84 9.24
N VAL A 54 -8.09 -8.00 7.98
CA VAL A 54 -8.54 -7.14 6.87
C VAL A 54 -10.07 -7.11 6.70
N PRO A 55 -10.83 -8.20 6.93
CA PRO A 55 -12.29 -8.16 6.91
C PRO A 55 -12.90 -7.15 7.90
N ASP A 56 -12.35 -7.04 9.11
CA ASP A 56 -12.85 -6.09 10.12
C ASP A 56 -12.67 -4.64 9.65
N LEU A 57 -11.50 -4.36 9.06
CA LEU A 57 -11.19 -3.07 8.45
C LEU A 57 -12.13 -2.76 7.27
N TYR A 58 -12.37 -3.75 6.41
CA TYR A 58 -13.28 -3.62 5.27
C TYR A 58 -14.70 -3.26 5.74
N HIS A 59 -15.24 -4.01 6.70
CA HIS A 59 -16.58 -3.76 7.23
C HIS A 59 -16.71 -2.36 7.85
N LEU A 60 -15.68 -1.86 8.52
CA LEU A 60 -15.68 -0.48 9.03
C LEU A 60 -15.61 0.56 7.90
N ALA A 61 -14.80 0.31 6.87
CA ALA A 61 -14.60 1.24 5.76
C ALA A 61 -15.84 1.40 4.88
N VAL A 62 -16.66 0.35 4.77
CA VAL A 62 -17.91 0.36 3.97
C VAL A 62 -19.18 0.52 4.81
N ALA A 63 -19.04 0.72 6.12
CA ALA A 63 -20.18 0.94 7.00
C ALA A 63 -21.00 2.13 6.50
N ASP A 64 -22.30 1.88 6.31
CA ASP A 64 -23.30 2.87 5.85
C ASP A 64 -23.14 3.35 4.39
N LEU A 65 -22.28 2.70 3.59
CA LEU A 65 -22.14 3.03 2.17
C LEU A 65 -23.21 2.33 1.31
N PRO A 66 -23.73 2.99 0.27
CA PRO A 66 -24.50 2.33 -0.77
C PRO A 66 -23.60 1.39 -1.60
N LEU A 67 -24.21 0.40 -2.25
CA LEU A 67 -23.49 -0.70 -2.92
C LEU A 67 -22.52 -0.23 -4.02
N ASP A 68 -22.86 0.83 -4.75
CA ASP A 68 -22.00 1.41 -5.78
C ASP A 68 -20.71 1.99 -5.19
N GLN A 69 -20.79 2.67 -4.04
CA GLN A 69 -19.63 3.18 -3.31
C GLN A 69 -18.86 2.07 -2.60
N GLU A 70 -19.56 1.07 -2.03
CA GLU A 70 -18.95 -0.13 -1.46
C GLU A 70 -18.03 -0.81 -2.48
N LYS A 71 -18.50 -0.96 -3.74
CA LYS A 71 -17.69 -1.55 -4.83
C LYS A 71 -16.43 -0.75 -5.15
N ILE A 72 -16.45 0.57 -5.01
CA ILE A 72 -15.25 1.41 -5.17
C ILE A 72 -14.24 1.09 -4.06
N VAL A 73 -14.68 1.03 -2.80
CA VAL A 73 -13.82 0.65 -1.67
C VAL A 73 -13.27 -0.77 -1.84
N GLN A 74 -14.09 -1.73 -2.29
CA GLN A 74 -13.63 -3.08 -2.62
C GLN A 74 -12.47 -3.04 -3.62
N ARG A 75 -12.65 -2.34 -4.76
CA ARG A 75 -11.60 -2.22 -5.80
C ARG A 75 -10.31 -1.65 -5.21
N ARG A 76 -10.41 -0.56 -4.46
CA ARG A 76 -9.27 0.14 -3.86
C ARG A 76 -8.50 -0.72 -2.86
N MET A 77 -9.19 -1.42 -1.94
CA MET A 77 -8.53 -2.32 -0.98
C MET A 77 -7.89 -3.54 -1.66
N LYS A 78 -8.57 -4.15 -2.64
CA LYS A 78 -8.00 -5.26 -3.42
C LYS A 78 -6.75 -4.83 -4.18
N GLU A 79 -6.80 -3.66 -4.82
CA GLU A 79 -5.67 -3.11 -5.57
C GLU A 79 -4.48 -2.78 -4.66
N ALA A 80 -4.72 -2.19 -3.48
CA ALA A 80 -3.66 -1.87 -2.52
C ALA A 80 -2.89 -3.14 -2.09
N LEU A 81 -3.62 -4.20 -1.72
CA LEU A 81 -3.04 -5.49 -1.33
C LEU A 81 -2.35 -6.20 -2.51
N LEU A 82 -2.92 -6.11 -3.71
CA LEU A 82 -2.38 -6.75 -4.91
C LEU A 82 -1.06 -6.10 -5.35
N LYS A 83 -1.01 -4.76 -5.41
CA LYS A 83 0.21 -4.03 -5.80
C LYS A 83 1.36 -4.25 -4.81
N THR A 84 1.06 -4.25 -3.52
CA THR A 84 2.09 -4.32 -2.46
C THR A 84 2.60 -5.74 -2.19
N ARG A 85 2.06 -6.78 -2.85
CA ARG A 85 2.57 -8.16 -2.78
C ARG A 85 4.02 -8.30 -3.23
N PHE A 86 4.48 -7.42 -4.12
CA PHE A 86 5.87 -7.39 -4.59
C PHE A 86 6.86 -6.98 -3.50
N ILE A 87 6.39 -6.25 -2.48
CA ILE A 87 7.18 -5.83 -1.34
C ILE A 87 7.07 -6.83 -0.19
N MET A 88 5.84 -7.18 0.21
CA MET A 88 5.62 -8.02 1.40
C MET A 88 5.69 -9.53 1.13
N GLY A 89 5.72 -9.93 -0.14
CA GLY A 89 5.64 -11.32 -0.58
C GLY A 89 4.20 -11.82 -0.77
N ILE A 90 4.05 -12.75 -1.72
CA ILE A 90 2.77 -13.36 -2.08
C ILE A 90 2.04 -14.01 -0.89
N PRO A 91 2.71 -14.77 0.01
CA PRO A 91 1.99 -15.44 1.11
C PRO A 91 1.23 -14.47 2.02
N LYS A 92 1.85 -13.35 2.41
CA LYS A 92 1.22 -12.32 3.25
C LYS A 92 0.05 -11.65 2.53
N ALA A 93 0.23 -11.33 1.25
CA ALA A 93 -0.85 -10.76 0.44
C ALA A 93 -2.06 -11.72 0.33
N LEU A 94 -1.82 -13.03 0.12
CA LEU A 94 -2.90 -14.03 0.06
C LEU A 94 -3.58 -14.25 1.41
N GLN A 95 -2.83 -14.18 2.52
CA GLN A 95 -3.41 -14.22 3.87
C GLN A 95 -4.35 -13.04 4.15
N SER A 96 -4.28 -11.96 3.37
CA SER A 96 -5.20 -10.82 3.43
C SER A 96 -6.32 -10.87 2.38
N LEU A 97 -5.96 -11.14 1.13
CA LEU A 97 -6.89 -11.13 0.00
C LEU A 97 -7.94 -12.24 0.13
N LEU A 98 -7.56 -13.45 0.54
CA LEU A 98 -8.50 -14.56 0.62
C LEU A 98 -9.58 -14.36 1.70
N PRO A 99 -9.26 -13.91 2.94
CA PRO A 99 -10.29 -13.52 3.90
C PRO A 99 -11.18 -12.38 3.41
N LEU A 100 -10.60 -11.35 2.77
CA LEU A 100 -11.37 -10.25 2.19
C LEU A 100 -12.38 -10.77 1.15
N TYR A 101 -11.97 -11.66 0.24
CA TYR A 101 -12.88 -12.25 -0.74
C TYR A 101 -14.01 -13.07 -0.10
N ARG A 102 -13.73 -13.75 1.02
CA ARG A 102 -14.70 -14.61 1.71
C ARG A 102 -15.73 -13.82 2.51
N CYS A 103 -15.41 -12.62 3.00
CA CYS A 103 -16.35 -11.81 3.76
C CYS A 103 -17.32 -11.02 2.87
N MET A 104 -16.99 -10.84 1.58
CA MET A 104 -17.86 -10.16 0.62
C MET A 104 -18.99 -11.06 0.12
N ASN A 105 -20.17 -10.49 -0.11
CA ASN A 105 -21.26 -11.21 -0.77
C ASN A 105 -20.92 -11.42 -2.25
N LYS A 106 -20.90 -12.68 -2.71
CA LYS A 106 -20.52 -13.08 -4.07
C LYS A 106 -21.28 -12.35 -5.18
N ASP A 107 -22.57 -12.07 -4.99
CA ASP A 107 -23.41 -11.38 -5.98
C ASP A 107 -23.10 -9.87 -6.06
N LYS A 108 -22.33 -9.37 -5.09
CA LYS A 108 -21.93 -7.97 -4.94
C LYS A 108 -20.44 -7.75 -5.17
N ILE A 109 -19.65 -8.80 -5.41
CA ILE A 109 -18.21 -8.69 -5.66
C ILE A 109 -17.99 -7.97 -6.99
N ASP A 110 -17.19 -6.92 -6.93
CA ASP A 110 -16.68 -6.28 -8.12
C ASP A 110 -15.50 -7.08 -8.73
N ALA A 111 -15.57 -7.47 -10.01
CA ALA A 111 -14.53 -8.25 -10.66
C ALA A 111 -13.62 -7.43 -11.61
N TYR A 112 -13.74 -6.10 -11.61
CA TYR A 112 -12.96 -5.22 -12.48
C TYR A 112 -11.45 -5.37 -12.20
N GLY A 113 -10.67 -5.48 -13.28
CA GLY A 113 -9.22 -5.64 -13.21
C GLY A 113 -8.54 -4.97 -14.42
N PRO A 114 -7.90 -3.81 -14.26
CA PRO A 114 -7.41 -3.01 -15.40
C PRO A 114 -6.37 -3.76 -16.24
N ARG A 115 -5.53 -4.57 -15.59
CA ARG A 115 -4.51 -5.39 -16.25
C ARG A 115 -5.12 -6.50 -17.08
N THR A 116 -6.15 -7.17 -16.56
CA THR A 116 -6.84 -8.27 -17.24
C THR A 116 -7.61 -7.76 -18.45
N GLU A 117 -8.32 -6.64 -18.31
CA GLU A 117 -9.10 -6.05 -19.40
C GLU A 117 -8.24 -5.50 -20.54
N SER A 118 -7.00 -5.11 -20.24
CA SER A 118 -6.05 -4.60 -21.22
C SER A 118 -5.04 -5.63 -21.74
N LEU A 119 -5.23 -6.92 -21.43
CA LEU A 119 -4.35 -7.99 -21.93
C LEU A 119 -4.39 -8.06 -23.45
N GLY A 120 -3.21 -8.12 -24.07
CA GLY A 120 -3.06 -8.26 -25.52
C GLY A 120 -3.22 -6.97 -26.33
N SER A 121 -3.57 -5.82 -25.71
CA SER A 121 -3.54 -4.53 -26.40
C SER A 121 -2.12 -3.96 -26.48
N ALA A 122 -1.66 -3.69 -27.70
CA ALA A 122 -0.37 -3.05 -27.95
C ALA A 122 -0.35 -1.60 -27.46
N GLU A 123 -1.47 -0.89 -27.65
CA GLU A 123 -1.66 0.48 -27.18
C GLU A 123 -1.60 0.55 -25.66
N ALA A 124 -2.29 -0.37 -24.97
CA ALA A 124 -2.25 -0.44 -23.52
C ALA A 124 -0.85 -0.80 -22.99
N THR A 125 -0.11 -1.62 -23.73
CA THR A 125 1.29 -1.97 -23.38
C THR A 125 2.18 -0.74 -23.45
N LYS A 126 2.14 -0.01 -24.57
CA LYS A 126 2.88 1.23 -24.73
C LYS A 126 2.51 2.27 -23.68
N ALA A 127 1.22 2.42 -23.39
CA ALA A 127 0.74 3.34 -22.36
C ALA A 127 1.24 2.97 -20.95
N ARG A 128 1.36 1.67 -20.64
CA ARG A 128 1.97 1.20 -19.37
C ARG A 128 3.45 1.54 -19.30
N GLU A 129 4.21 1.30 -20.37
CA GLU A 129 5.63 1.64 -20.45
C GLU A 129 5.88 3.14 -20.21
N GLU A 130 5.09 4.01 -20.86
CA GLU A 130 5.18 5.46 -20.70
C GLU A 130 4.83 5.91 -19.27
N ARG A 131 3.76 5.36 -18.68
CA ARG A 131 3.38 5.64 -17.29
C ARG A 131 4.45 5.17 -16.30
N ALA A 132 5.06 4.02 -16.54
CA ALA A 132 6.10 3.47 -15.68
C ALA A 132 7.33 4.37 -15.64
N GLN A 133 7.79 4.79 -16.83
CA GLN A 133 8.92 5.69 -16.96
C GLN A 133 8.63 7.03 -16.26
N HIS A 134 7.46 7.62 -16.51
CA HIS A 134 7.04 8.86 -15.85
C HIS A 134 7.00 8.73 -14.32
N HIS A 135 6.38 7.68 -13.79
CA HIS A 135 6.31 7.45 -12.35
C HIS A 135 7.71 7.25 -11.74
N PHE A 136 8.56 6.47 -12.39
CA PHE A 136 9.92 6.22 -11.92
C PHE A 136 10.74 7.51 -11.83
N ASP A 137 10.66 8.37 -12.85
CA ASP A 137 11.38 9.65 -12.90
C ASP A 137 10.87 10.63 -11.83
N MET A 138 9.55 10.63 -11.57
CA MET A 138 8.96 11.45 -10.51
C MET A 138 9.45 11.06 -9.11
N LEU A 139 9.59 9.76 -8.82
CA LEU A 139 10.00 9.28 -7.50
C LEU A 139 11.49 9.50 -7.22
N TRP A 140 12.32 9.28 -8.24
CA TRP A 140 13.77 9.18 -8.08
C TRP A 140 14.55 10.33 -8.69
N THR A 141 13.88 11.33 -9.27
CA THR A 141 14.48 12.36 -10.14
C THR A 141 15.15 11.75 -11.38
N PRO A 142 15.20 12.44 -12.53
CA PRO A 142 15.75 11.85 -13.76
C PRO A 142 17.19 11.35 -13.63
N ASP A 143 18.04 12.09 -12.91
CA ASP A 143 19.47 11.77 -12.78
C ASP A 143 19.70 10.51 -11.94
N ALA A 144 19.15 10.46 -10.71
CA ALA A 144 19.32 9.29 -9.86
C ALA A 144 18.60 8.06 -10.45
N ALA A 145 17.43 8.26 -11.08
CA ALA A 145 16.76 7.19 -11.83
C ALA A 145 17.68 6.56 -12.90
N HIS A 146 18.39 7.40 -13.65
CA HIS A 146 19.32 6.93 -14.68
C HIS A 146 20.49 6.15 -14.07
N GLU A 147 21.11 6.69 -13.02
CA GLU A 147 22.24 6.06 -12.33
C GLU A 147 21.87 4.70 -11.73
N HIS A 148 20.71 4.57 -11.08
CA HIS A 148 20.22 3.30 -10.54
C HIS A 148 20.00 2.27 -11.63
N LYS A 149 19.30 2.64 -12.71
CA LYS A 149 19.05 1.73 -13.83
C LYS A 149 20.37 1.30 -14.47
N LYS A 150 21.35 2.20 -14.60
CA LYS A 150 22.69 1.86 -15.10
C LYS A 150 23.39 0.88 -14.17
N PHE A 151 23.43 1.16 -12.87
CA PHE A 151 24.03 0.28 -11.87
C PHE A 151 23.43 -1.13 -11.89
N LEU A 152 22.09 -1.23 -11.94
CA LEU A 152 21.42 -2.53 -12.05
C LEU A 152 21.76 -3.24 -13.37
N ARG A 153 21.74 -2.54 -14.52
CA ARG A 153 22.10 -3.16 -15.81
C ARG A 153 23.53 -3.70 -15.82
N ASP A 154 24.48 -2.95 -15.28
CA ASP A 154 25.89 -3.30 -15.31
C ASP A 154 26.20 -4.52 -14.40
N ASN A 155 25.42 -4.72 -13.34
CA ASN A 155 25.64 -5.81 -12.38
C ASN A 155 24.71 -7.02 -12.59
N HIS A 156 23.45 -6.79 -12.98
CA HIS A 156 22.43 -7.81 -13.16
C HIS A 156 21.31 -7.29 -14.08
N PRO A 157 21.42 -7.47 -15.41
CA PRO A 157 20.44 -6.95 -16.38
C PRO A 157 18.98 -7.31 -16.07
N ASP A 158 18.72 -8.53 -15.59
CA ASP A 158 17.38 -8.99 -15.22
C ASP A 158 16.80 -8.24 -14.00
N ALA A 159 17.66 -7.75 -13.10
CA ALA A 159 17.23 -6.90 -11.99
C ALA A 159 16.76 -5.52 -12.48
N CYS A 160 17.35 -4.98 -13.55
CA CYS A 160 16.93 -3.68 -14.08
C CYS A 160 15.63 -3.77 -14.86
N ARG A 161 15.61 -4.50 -15.99
CA ARG A 161 14.51 -4.39 -16.96
C ARG A 161 13.33 -5.31 -16.60
N PRO A 162 13.49 -6.64 -16.56
CA PRO A 162 12.42 -7.54 -16.13
C PRO A 162 11.88 -7.24 -14.72
N SER A 163 12.75 -7.15 -13.70
CA SER A 163 12.30 -7.07 -12.31
C SER A 163 11.80 -5.68 -11.91
N VAL A 164 12.65 -4.66 -11.98
CA VAL A 164 12.29 -3.30 -11.53
C VAL A 164 11.34 -2.64 -12.54
N HIS A 165 11.70 -2.57 -13.82
CA HIS A 165 10.94 -1.77 -14.77
C HIS A 165 9.63 -2.44 -15.20
N GLU A 166 9.73 -3.60 -15.87
CA GLU A 166 8.60 -4.26 -16.49
C GLU A 166 7.68 -4.84 -15.43
N TRP A 167 8.14 -5.80 -14.64
CA TRP A 167 7.25 -6.51 -13.73
C TRP A 167 6.77 -5.67 -12.57
N SER A 168 7.57 -4.76 -12.03
CA SER A 168 7.17 -3.98 -10.84
C SER A 168 6.48 -2.67 -11.21
N TYR A 169 7.15 -1.78 -11.94
CA TYR A 169 6.62 -0.46 -12.25
C TYR A 169 5.51 -0.52 -13.30
N GLU A 170 5.75 -1.08 -14.49
CA GLU A 170 4.77 -1.07 -15.60
C GLU A 170 3.46 -1.77 -15.26
N TYR A 171 3.53 -2.93 -14.61
CA TYR A 171 2.31 -3.65 -14.25
C TYR A 171 1.71 -3.13 -12.94
N TRP A 172 2.46 -2.85 -11.88
CA TRP A 172 1.85 -2.63 -10.55
C TRP A 172 1.94 -1.19 -10.07
N PHE A 173 3.14 -0.64 -9.94
CA PHE A 173 3.29 0.64 -9.26
C PHE A 173 2.78 1.83 -10.08
N SER A 174 2.82 1.80 -11.42
CA SER A 174 2.33 2.90 -12.27
C SER A 174 0.91 2.70 -12.83
N GLU A 175 0.22 1.61 -12.48
CA GLU A 175 -1.18 1.42 -12.87
C GLU A 175 -2.09 2.34 -12.07
N ASP A 176 -2.74 3.31 -12.69
CA ASP A 176 -3.49 4.37 -12.01
C ASP A 176 -5.02 4.28 -12.17
N ALA A 177 -5.54 3.24 -12.83
CA ALA A 177 -6.98 3.09 -13.07
C ALA A 177 -7.86 2.92 -11.80
N ILE A 178 -7.26 2.50 -10.67
CA ILE A 178 -7.99 2.31 -9.39
C ILE A 178 -7.39 3.16 -8.27
N LEU A 179 -6.06 3.13 -8.13
CA LEU A 179 -5.32 3.92 -7.14
C LEU A 179 -4.40 4.88 -7.87
N SER A 180 -4.46 6.16 -7.51
CA SER A 180 -3.52 7.17 -7.97
C SER A 180 -2.07 6.82 -7.59
N LEU A 181 -1.10 7.50 -8.21
CA LEU A 181 0.31 7.34 -7.86
C LEU A 181 0.57 7.68 -6.39
N ARG A 182 -0.09 8.72 -5.87
CA ARG A 182 -0.03 9.13 -4.46
C ARG A 182 -0.53 8.04 -3.51
N GLU A 183 -1.70 7.47 -3.78
CA GLU A 183 -2.26 6.37 -2.99
C GLU A 183 -1.40 5.11 -3.07
N THR A 184 -0.87 4.82 -4.27
CA THR A 184 0.04 3.70 -4.47
C THR A 184 1.32 3.88 -3.67
N GLN A 185 1.88 5.10 -3.64
CA GLN A 185 3.09 5.40 -2.89
C GLN A 185 2.86 5.33 -1.38
N ILE A 186 1.70 5.74 -0.88
CA ILE A 186 1.29 5.53 0.51
C ILE A 186 1.24 4.03 0.85
N CYS A 187 0.62 3.22 -0.02
CA CYS A 187 0.56 1.76 0.14
C CYS A 187 1.96 1.13 0.13
N THR A 188 2.81 1.51 -0.83
CA THR A 188 4.18 1.02 -0.92
C THR A 188 4.99 1.37 0.32
N THR A 189 4.89 2.61 0.81
CA THR A 189 5.55 3.06 2.04
C THR A 189 5.09 2.24 3.26
N ALA A 190 3.77 2.01 3.38
CA ALA A 190 3.20 1.18 4.45
C ALA A 190 3.75 -0.26 4.43
N ALA A 191 3.85 -0.87 3.25
CA ALA A 191 4.42 -2.21 3.11
C ALA A 191 5.89 -2.26 3.52
N ILE A 192 6.70 -1.29 3.05
CA ILE A 192 8.15 -1.23 3.30
C ILE A 192 8.47 -1.07 4.79
N MET A 193 7.74 -0.19 5.49
CA MET A 193 7.90 0.03 6.93
C MET A 193 7.67 -1.27 7.72
N CYS A 194 6.71 -2.10 7.33
CA CYS A 194 6.39 -3.37 8.02
C CYS A 194 7.29 -4.55 7.66
N VAL A 195 8.20 -4.43 6.68
CA VAL A 195 9.13 -5.51 6.27
C VAL A 195 10.57 -5.28 6.72
N ASN A 196 10.81 -4.35 7.65
CA ASN A 196 12.12 -4.08 8.25
C ASN A 196 13.16 -3.54 7.24
N SER A 197 12.75 -2.60 6.40
CA SER A 197 13.59 -1.96 5.38
C SER A 197 13.64 -0.43 5.57
N PRO A 198 14.30 0.08 6.63
CA PRO A 198 14.21 1.49 7.04
C PRO A 198 14.77 2.48 6.02
N THR A 199 15.86 2.14 5.32
CA THR A 199 16.42 2.99 4.26
C THR A 199 15.42 3.20 3.13
N GLN A 200 14.79 2.12 2.66
CA GLN A 200 13.76 2.20 1.62
C GLN A 200 12.50 2.89 2.17
N ALA A 201 12.16 2.72 3.45
CA ALA A 201 11.04 3.42 4.06
C ALA A 201 11.24 4.94 4.03
N LEU A 202 12.44 5.42 4.36
CA LEU A 202 12.83 6.84 4.24
C LEU A 202 12.65 7.34 2.80
N TRP A 203 13.19 6.60 1.83
CA TRP A 203 13.07 6.94 0.41
C TRP A 203 11.63 7.04 -0.05
N HIS A 204 10.80 6.07 0.31
CA HIS A 204 9.40 6.04 -0.11
C HIS A 204 8.52 7.05 0.65
N THR A 205 8.89 7.41 1.89
CA THR A 205 8.26 8.52 2.63
C THR A 205 8.50 9.86 1.94
N ARG A 206 9.73 10.14 1.48
CA ARG A 206 10.01 11.28 0.59
C ARG A 206 9.22 11.18 -0.72
N GLY A 207 9.10 9.97 -1.26
CA GLY A 207 8.33 9.68 -2.45
C GLY A 207 6.86 10.11 -2.36
N ILE A 208 6.22 10.03 -1.18
CA ILE A 208 4.84 10.49 -0.97
C ILE A 208 4.71 11.97 -1.37
N VAL A 209 5.66 12.81 -0.93
CA VAL A 209 5.66 14.25 -1.25
C VAL A 209 5.99 14.49 -2.72
N ARG A 210 6.96 13.75 -3.29
CA ARG A 210 7.36 13.90 -4.69
C ARG A 210 6.24 13.61 -5.69
N VAL A 211 5.34 12.68 -5.37
CA VAL A 211 4.16 12.39 -6.21
C VAL A 211 2.96 13.29 -5.91
N GLY A 212 3.17 14.43 -5.25
CA GLY A 212 2.14 15.43 -4.95
C GLY A 212 1.36 15.19 -3.65
N GLY A 213 1.89 14.35 -2.76
CA GLY A 213 1.39 14.21 -1.39
C GLY A 213 1.84 15.35 -0.47
N THR A 214 1.23 15.42 0.71
CA THR A 214 1.65 16.38 1.74
C THR A 214 2.56 15.72 2.77
N ILE A 215 3.38 16.51 3.47
CA ILE A 215 4.15 16.03 4.64
C ILE A 215 3.20 15.46 5.69
N GLU A 216 2.02 16.06 5.86
CA GLU A 216 1.00 15.58 6.78
C GLU A 216 0.48 14.18 6.44
N GLU A 217 0.31 13.85 5.16
CA GLU A 217 -0.02 12.48 4.77
C GLU A 217 1.12 11.50 5.01
N ALA A 218 2.36 11.92 4.79
CA ALA A 218 3.52 11.10 5.12
C ALA A 218 3.55 10.81 6.64
N ARG A 219 3.28 11.82 7.47
CA ARG A 219 3.18 11.72 8.93
C ARG A 219 2.06 10.78 9.37
N LEU A 220 0.84 10.99 8.86
CA LEU A 220 -0.32 10.14 9.13
C LEU A 220 -0.08 8.69 8.70
N THR A 221 0.53 8.49 7.52
CA THR A 221 0.89 7.15 7.03
C THR A 221 1.85 6.46 7.99
N GLN A 222 2.95 7.13 8.37
CA GLN A 222 3.92 6.56 9.30
C GLN A 222 3.28 6.25 10.67
N GLU A 223 2.49 7.17 11.22
CA GLU A 223 1.81 6.98 12.50
C GLU A 223 0.89 5.75 12.49
N MET A 224 0.00 5.64 11.49
CA MET A 224 -0.93 4.51 11.38
C MET A 224 -0.20 3.18 11.22
N VAL A 225 0.81 3.15 10.34
CA VAL A 225 1.56 1.93 10.01
C VAL A 225 2.38 1.45 11.21
N LEU A 226 3.06 2.36 11.91
CA LEU A 226 3.83 2.02 13.11
C LEU A 226 2.93 1.52 14.24
N ARG A 227 1.75 2.13 14.45
CA ARG A 227 0.77 1.64 15.44
C ARG A 227 0.34 0.20 15.14
N ILE A 228 0.05 -0.13 13.87
CA ILE A 228 -0.27 -1.51 13.46
C ILE A 228 0.94 -2.44 13.64
N ALA A 229 2.12 -2.03 13.18
CA ALA A 229 3.33 -2.84 13.26
C ALA A 229 3.68 -3.20 14.72
N ILE A 230 3.65 -2.23 15.63
CA ILE A 230 3.85 -2.43 17.07
C ILE A 230 2.80 -3.42 17.61
N ARG A 231 1.53 -3.23 17.23
CA ARG A 231 0.42 -4.02 17.75
C ARG A 231 0.46 -5.50 17.36
N PHE A 232 1.04 -5.81 16.19
CA PHE A 232 1.18 -7.17 15.68
C PHE A 232 2.63 -7.69 15.73
N GLY A 233 3.55 -6.94 16.33
CA GLY A 233 4.94 -7.35 16.54
C GLY A 233 5.76 -7.43 15.25
N ALA A 234 5.40 -6.67 14.21
CA ALA A 234 6.22 -6.55 13.01
C ALA A 234 7.49 -5.76 13.30
N ARG A 235 8.63 -6.23 12.77
CA ARG A 235 9.90 -5.50 12.86
C ARG A 235 9.92 -4.39 11.82
N THR A 236 10.21 -3.17 12.25
CA THR A 236 10.26 -1.98 11.38
C THR A 236 11.68 -1.47 11.14
N GLY A 237 12.63 -1.86 11.99
CA GLY A 237 13.97 -1.28 12.02
C GLY A 237 13.93 0.18 12.51
N ASP A 238 15.04 0.88 12.31
CA ASP A 238 15.21 2.28 12.71
C ASP A 238 14.57 3.21 11.68
N ILE A 239 13.24 3.32 11.73
CA ILE A 239 12.48 4.24 10.86
C ILE A 239 12.79 5.68 11.26
N VAL A 240 13.22 6.49 10.29
CA VAL A 240 13.41 7.94 10.47
C VAL A 240 12.04 8.60 10.60
N ALA A 241 11.82 9.35 11.70
CA ALA A 241 10.58 10.07 11.92
C ALA A 241 10.37 11.14 10.85
N VAL A 242 9.13 11.37 10.42
CA VAL A 242 8.83 12.33 9.33
C VAL A 242 9.37 13.73 9.61
N GLU A 243 9.37 14.13 10.88
CA GLU A 243 9.87 15.42 11.36
C GLU A 243 11.39 15.58 11.19
N ASP A 244 12.13 14.46 11.13
CA ASP A 244 13.58 14.42 10.97
C ASP A 244 14.01 14.20 9.51
N ILE A 245 13.06 14.08 8.57
CA ILE A 245 13.35 13.88 7.15
C ILE A 245 13.62 15.22 6.47
N ASP A 246 14.81 15.35 5.88
CA ASP A 246 15.05 16.35 4.84
C ASP A 246 14.32 15.92 3.54
N PHE A 247 13.30 16.66 3.15
CA PHE A 247 12.50 16.40 1.95
C PHE A 247 13.08 17.02 0.68
N ASP A 248 14.02 17.96 0.80
CA ASP A 248 14.70 18.60 -0.32
C ASP A 248 15.95 17.81 -0.78
N ASP A 249 16.38 16.85 0.03
CA ASP A 249 17.49 15.96 -0.26
C ASP A 249 17.28 15.16 -1.56
N LYS A 250 18.31 15.17 -2.41
CA LYS A 250 18.31 14.40 -3.64
C LYS A 250 18.45 12.91 -3.30
N PRO A 251 17.74 12.00 -4.00
CA PRO A 251 17.92 10.57 -3.76
C PRO A 251 19.37 10.19 -4.00
N SER A 252 20.08 9.83 -2.93
CA SER A 252 21.35 9.12 -3.03
C SER A 252 21.01 7.63 -3.15
N ILE A 253 21.48 7.02 -4.23
CA ILE A 253 21.26 5.62 -4.55
C ILE A 253 22.55 4.86 -4.33
#